data_AF-B6IE44-F1
#
_entry.id   AF-B6IE44-F1
#
_cell.length_a   1.000
_cell.length_b   1.000
_cell.length_c   1.000
_cell.angle_alpha   90.00
_cell.angle_beta   90.00
_cell.angle_gamma   90.00
#
_symmetry.space_group_name_H-M   'P 1'
#
loop_
_entity.id
_entity.type
_entity.pdbx_description
1 polymer ?
#
loop_
_entity_poly.entity_id
_entity_poly.type
_entity_poly.pdbx_seq_one_letter_code
_entity_poly.pdbx_strand_id
1 'polypeptide(L)'
;MEQVDYKKLDRDQLRKLVRNRTNTSRDDVRNMSVPEMRKILKQLDIDELSEKSNLQMMNLFPFDETVFSDYKEVGDTLRDTFHSGNSKTLESFLDKKGPDIVKKIYENSVKIYVSLECEMIKEGTEDTQVAHLTTKSVLLNPGDSRIDFMKNIKSDLVNRLEHYQSRGSGFRLNRIIGLRMSQTKIMPLSGSKYIELPDWIKNKKAVVNVQNKDEKCFMWCILAHLYPVEEHPERISKYKEHASKINFEGFEFPFQVKDVDKFEKRNNLAVNIVTHDLKTHLSVENFLSVGVKSDCFERLKKVGQKWESEWG
;
A
#
# COMPACT_ATOMS: atom_id res chain seq x y z
N MET A 1 -23.09 16.28 10.12
CA MET A 1 -22.79 17.70 9.91
C MET A 1 -23.63 18.14 8.74
N GLU A 2 -24.35 19.24 8.86
CA GLU A 2 -25.02 19.85 7.71
C GLU A 2 -23.95 20.34 6.73
N GLN A 3 -24.17 20.11 5.43
CA GLN A 3 -23.19 20.45 4.41
C GLN A 3 -23.25 21.96 4.15
N VAL A 4 -22.21 22.70 4.55
CA VAL A 4 -22.21 24.17 4.44
C VAL A 4 -22.16 24.57 2.96
N ASP A 5 -23.23 25.19 2.47
CA ASP A 5 -23.27 25.67 1.07
C ASP A 5 -22.46 26.96 0.90
N TYR A 6 -21.15 26.80 0.69
CA TYR A 6 -20.22 27.90 0.44
C TYR A 6 -20.57 28.77 -0.78
N LYS A 7 -21.54 28.38 -1.63
CA LYS A 7 -22.04 29.26 -2.72
C LYS A 7 -22.86 30.43 -2.18
N LYS A 8 -23.54 30.26 -1.03
CA LYS A 8 -24.40 31.29 -0.39
C LYS A 8 -23.63 32.28 0.49
N LEU A 9 -22.38 31.99 0.81
CA LEU A 9 -21.54 32.84 1.65
C LEU A 9 -20.85 33.97 0.86
N ASP A 10 -20.77 35.13 1.49
CA ASP A 10 -20.07 36.32 0.97
C ASP A 10 -18.53 36.21 1.12
N ARG A 11 -17.80 37.18 0.56
CA ARG A 11 -16.33 37.16 0.55
C ARG A 11 -15.71 37.25 1.95
N ASP A 12 -16.29 38.00 2.87
CA ASP A 12 -15.71 38.25 4.19
C ASP A 12 -16.08 37.13 5.19
N GLN A 13 -17.27 36.53 5.03
CA GLN A 13 -17.64 35.27 5.65
C GLN A 13 -16.66 34.15 5.25
N LEU A 14 -16.38 33.99 3.95
CA LEU A 14 -15.41 33.00 3.45
C LEU A 14 -14.01 33.24 3.99
N ARG A 15 -13.52 34.50 4.01
CA ARG A 15 -12.21 34.85 4.60
C ARG A 15 -12.13 34.49 6.08
N LYS A 16 -13.18 34.77 6.86
CA LYS A 16 -13.25 34.44 8.29
C LYS A 16 -13.23 32.93 8.52
N LEU A 17 -13.95 32.16 7.70
CA LEU A 17 -13.96 30.69 7.78
C LEU A 17 -12.61 30.08 7.41
N VAL A 18 -11.96 30.54 6.32
CA VAL A 18 -10.62 30.07 5.94
C VAL A 18 -9.64 30.34 7.09
N ARG A 19 -9.52 31.60 7.53
CA ARG A 19 -8.60 31.98 8.62
C ARG A 19 -8.87 31.28 9.96
N ASN A 20 -10.10 30.85 10.23
CA ASN A 20 -10.43 30.11 11.45
C ASN A 20 -10.10 28.61 11.36
N ARG A 21 -10.06 28.03 10.15
CA ARG A 21 -9.80 26.59 9.92
C ARG A 21 -8.41 26.32 9.33
N THR A 22 -7.70 27.34 8.88
CA THR A 22 -6.30 27.26 8.41
C THR A 22 -5.43 28.27 9.16
N ASN A 23 -4.16 27.92 9.37
CA ASN A 23 -3.18 28.81 10.02
C ASN A 23 -2.63 29.88 9.05
N THR A 24 -3.45 30.40 8.13
CA THR A 24 -3.04 31.29 7.04
C THR A 24 -3.06 32.76 7.49
N SER A 25 -2.09 33.56 7.03
CA SER A 25 -1.97 34.96 7.45
C SER A 25 -3.15 35.81 6.96
N ARG A 26 -3.37 36.94 7.66
CA ARG A 26 -4.49 37.86 7.36
C ARG A 26 -4.34 38.49 5.97
N ASP A 27 -3.12 38.76 5.53
CA ASP A 27 -2.85 39.43 4.25
C ASP A 27 -2.93 38.45 3.07
N ASP A 28 -2.49 37.20 3.25
CA ASP A 28 -2.68 36.14 2.26
C ASP A 28 -4.18 35.88 2.00
N VAL A 29 -4.96 35.68 3.06
CA VAL A 29 -6.42 35.49 2.98
C VAL A 29 -7.14 36.74 2.42
N ARG A 30 -6.57 37.94 2.57
CA ARG A 30 -7.11 39.14 1.94
C ARG A 30 -6.93 39.11 0.42
N ASN A 31 -5.79 38.61 -0.06
CA ASN A 31 -5.43 38.53 -1.47
C ASN A 31 -6.10 37.36 -2.21
N MET A 32 -6.43 36.27 -1.51
CA MET A 32 -7.13 35.11 -2.09
C MET A 32 -8.43 35.44 -2.84
N SER A 33 -8.68 34.67 -3.90
CA SER A 33 -9.90 34.78 -4.71
C SER A 33 -11.09 34.01 -4.07
N VAL A 34 -12.33 34.41 -4.40
CA VAL A 34 -13.54 33.72 -3.89
C VAL A 34 -13.62 32.24 -4.33
N PRO A 35 -13.30 31.86 -5.58
CA PRO A 35 -13.27 30.45 -5.99
C PRO A 35 -12.25 29.61 -5.21
N GLU A 36 -11.09 30.19 -4.93
CA GLU A 36 -9.98 29.56 -4.19
C GLU A 36 -10.32 29.32 -2.72
N MET A 37 -10.87 30.33 -2.02
CA MET A 37 -11.37 30.15 -0.66
C MET A 37 -12.46 29.08 -0.58
N ARG A 38 -13.36 29.03 -1.56
CA ARG A 38 -14.38 27.97 -1.68
C ARG A 38 -13.77 26.58 -1.94
N LYS A 39 -12.67 26.50 -2.68
CA LYS A 39 -11.94 25.23 -2.91
C LYS A 39 -11.26 24.75 -1.62
N ILE A 40 -10.59 25.64 -0.90
CA ILE A 40 -9.94 25.34 0.39
C ILE A 40 -10.97 24.82 1.40
N LEU A 41 -12.07 25.54 1.62
CA LEU A 41 -13.09 25.14 2.61
C LEU A 41 -13.77 23.80 2.27
N LYS A 42 -14.02 23.54 0.99
CA LYS A 42 -14.53 22.24 0.54
C LYS A 42 -13.54 21.09 0.77
N GLN A 43 -12.24 21.35 0.59
CA GLN A 43 -11.22 20.33 0.85
C GLN A 43 -11.15 20.02 2.35
N LEU A 44 -11.14 21.05 3.21
CA LEU A 44 -11.14 20.88 4.67
C LEU A 44 -12.37 20.10 5.17
N ASP A 45 -13.55 20.30 4.58
CA ASP A 45 -14.73 19.47 4.90
C ASP A 45 -14.53 18.00 4.49
N ILE A 46 -13.92 17.73 3.33
CA ILE A 46 -13.62 16.36 2.87
C ILE A 46 -12.58 15.68 3.78
N ASP A 47 -11.62 16.46 4.29
CA ASP A 47 -10.53 16.01 5.14
C ASP A 47 -11.03 15.74 6.58
N GLU A 48 -11.78 16.67 7.20
CA GLU A 48 -12.42 16.47 8.51
C GLU A 48 -13.43 15.32 8.51
N LEU A 49 -14.22 15.16 7.42
CA LEU A 49 -15.08 13.99 7.24
C LEU A 49 -14.26 12.69 7.10
N SER A 50 -13.05 12.77 6.54
CA SER A 50 -12.10 11.64 6.48
C SER A 50 -11.63 11.25 7.87
N GLU A 51 -11.07 12.19 8.63
CA GLU A 51 -10.55 11.94 9.98
C GLU A 51 -11.64 11.38 10.89
N LYS A 52 -12.83 11.98 10.86
CA LYS A 52 -13.96 11.51 11.67
C LYS A 52 -14.42 10.11 11.28
N SER A 53 -14.47 9.80 9.98
CA SER A 53 -14.81 8.44 9.53
C SER A 53 -13.73 7.43 9.93
N ASN A 54 -12.45 7.82 9.86
CA ASN A 54 -11.32 6.96 10.24
C ASN A 54 -11.31 6.68 11.75
N LEU A 55 -11.53 7.70 12.59
CA LEU A 55 -11.68 7.55 14.04
C LEU A 55 -12.88 6.65 14.41
N GLN A 56 -14.00 6.77 13.70
CA GLN A 56 -15.15 5.89 13.92
C GLN A 56 -14.88 4.45 13.45
N MET A 57 -14.09 4.25 12.40
CA MET A 57 -13.62 2.92 11.98
C MET A 57 -12.66 2.30 12.99
N MET A 58 -11.72 3.07 13.56
CA MET A 58 -10.84 2.63 14.66
C MET A 58 -11.63 2.22 15.91
N ASN A 59 -12.77 2.86 16.18
CA ASN A 59 -13.62 2.50 17.31
C ASN A 59 -14.50 1.26 17.03
N LEU A 60 -14.94 1.06 15.77
CA LEU A 60 -15.71 -0.12 15.34
C LEU A 60 -14.83 -1.37 15.20
N PHE A 61 -13.58 -1.17 14.80
CA PHE A 61 -12.55 -2.17 14.64
C PHE A 61 -11.26 -1.59 15.24
N PRO A 62 -10.88 -1.97 16.47
CA PRO A 62 -9.64 -1.51 17.09
C PRO A 62 -8.46 -2.18 16.37
N PHE A 63 -8.11 -1.61 15.22
CA PHE A 63 -6.92 -1.96 14.47
C PHE A 63 -5.71 -1.50 15.30
N ASP A 64 -4.83 -2.43 15.65
CA ASP A 64 -3.45 -2.08 16.01
C ASP A 64 -2.86 -1.20 14.90
N GLU A 65 -1.96 -0.27 15.24
CA GLU A 65 -1.35 0.71 14.33
C GLU A 65 -0.66 0.04 13.12
N THR A 66 -1.44 -0.26 12.10
CA THR A 66 -1.02 -1.09 10.97
C THR A 66 -0.79 -0.22 9.76
N VAL A 67 0.50 0.06 9.56
CA VAL A 67 1.05 0.63 8.33
C VAL A 67 0.41 -0.04 7.12
N PHE A 68 -0.14 0.77 6.20
CA PHE A 68 -0.57 0.32 4.88
C PHE A 68 0.59 -0.38 4.19
N SER A 69 0.55 -1.71 4.16
CA SER A 69 1.49 -2.55 3.43
C SER A 69 0.78 -3.07 2.18
N ASP A 70 1.38 -2.87 1.00
CA ASP A 70 0.81 -3.34 -0.29
C ASP A 70 0.70 -4.88 -0.39
N TYR A 71 1.20 -5.58 0.62
CA TYR A 71 1.42 -7.00 0.65
C TYR A 71 1.34 -7.52 2.09
N LYS A 72 1.02 -8.81 2.22
CA LYS A 72 1.02 -9.54 3.49
C LYS A 72 2.24 -10.46 3.54
N GLU A 73 3.03 -10.38 4.60
CA GLU A 73 4.17 -11.29 4.81
C GLU A 73 3.66 -12.69 5.18
N VAL A 74 4.04 -13.71 4.42
CA VAL A 74 3.61 -15.08 4.68
C VAL A 74 4.62 -15.73 5.62
N GLY A 75 4.29 -15.73 6.92
CA GLY A 75 5.19 -16.12 8.02
C GLY A 75 6.03 -17.39 7.84
N ASP A 76 7.16 -17.44 8.56
CA ASP A 76 8.21 -18.47 8.60
C ASP A 76 8.81 -18.90 7.26
N THR A 77 8.61 -18.11 6.20
CA THR A 77 9.30 -18.29 4.91
C THR A 77 10.32 -17.20 4.61
N LEU A 78 11.07 -16.80 5.66
CA LEU A 78 12.34 -16.11 5.49
C LEU A 78 13.36 -17.10 4.89
N ARG A 79 13.82 -16.82 3.67
CA ARG A 79 14.95 -17.51 3.05
C ARG A 79 16.17 -16.61 3.10
N ASP A 80 17.04 -16.88 4.07
CA ASP A 80 18.40 -16.36 4.06
C ASP A 80 19.31 -17.26 3.22
N THR A 81 20.03 -16.65 2.30
CA THR A 81 21.01 -17.32 1.43
C THR A 81 22.33 -16.58 1.49
N PHE A 82 23.37 -17.27 1.94
CA PHE A 82 24.73 -16.74 1.93
C PHE A 82 25.53 -17.29 0.75
N HIS A 83 26.20 -16.39 0.04
CA HIS A 83 27.08 -16.70 -1.07
C HIS A 83 28.48 -16.21 -0.69
N SER A 84 29.35 -17.12 -0.24
CA SER A 84 30.75 -16.76 0.11
C SER A 84 31.63 -16.59 -1.13
N GLY A 85 32.71 -15.83 -0.97
CA GLY A 85 33.73 -15.58 -1.98
C GLY A 85 35.02 -15.04 -1.39
N ASN A 86 35.96 -14.71 -2.27
CA ASN A 86 37.23 -14.03 -1.97
C ASN A 86 37.60 -13.13 -3.16
N SER A 87 36.61 -12.40 -3.69
CA SER A 87 36.78 -11.57 -4.89
C SER A 87 37.34 -10.20 -4.51
N LYS A 88 38.29 -9.68 -5.29
CA LYS A 88 38.83 -8.32 -5.10
C LYS A 88 37.87 -7.21 -5.54
N THR A 89 36.94 -7.50 -6.45
CA THR A 89 35.99 -6.53 -7.00
C THR A 89 34.55 -7.05 -6.94
N LEU A 90 33.59 -6.13 -6.92
CA LEU A 90 32.17 -6.46 -6.86
C LEU A 90 31.68 -7.08 -8.17
N GLU A 91 32.24 -6.65 -9.31
CA GLU A 91 32.00 -7.20 -10.64
C GLU A 91 32.37 -8.68 -10.67
N SER A 92 33.63 -9.02 -10.34
CA SER A 92 34.11 -10.40 -10.38
C SER A 92 33.39 -11.33 -9.39
N PHE A 93 32.84 -10.78 -8.31
CA PHE A 93 31.96 -11.51 -7.40
C PHE A 93 30.57 -11.77 -8.04
N LEU A 94 29.90 -10.72 -8.52
CA LEU A 94 28.55 -10.78 -9.06
C LEU A 94 28.49 -11.52 -10.40
N ASP A 95 29.52 -11.45 -11.24
CA ASP A 95 29.56 -12.18 -12.50
C ASP A 95 29.69 -13.70 -12.23
N LYS A 96 30.40 -14.10 -11.16
CA LYS A 96 30.58 -15.49 -10.74
C LYS A 96 29.40 -16.06 -9.93
N LYS A 97 28.69 -15.23 -9.15
CA LYS A 97 27.61 -15.66 -8.23
C LYS A 97 26.21 -15.19 -8.61
N GLY A 98 26.08 -14.21 -9.51
CA GLY A 98 24.82 -13.65 -9.98
C GLY A 98 23.84 -14.69 -10.54
N PRO A 99 24.26 -15.61 -11.42
CA PRO A 99 23.38 -16.67 -11.92
C PRO A 99 22.81 -17.56 -10.79
N ASP A 100 23.65 -17.93 -9.82
CA ASP A 100 23.22 -18.70 -8.63
C ASP A 100 22.24 -17.91 -7.75
N ILE A 101 22.48 -16.61 -7.58
CA ILE A 101 21.62 -15.70 -6.80
C ILE A 101 20.24 -15.63 -7.46
N VAL A 102 20.17 -15.31 -8.77
CA VAL A 102 18.92 -15.21 -9.54
C VAL A 102 18.13 -16.53 -9.51
N LYS A 103 18.82 -17.67 -9.60
CA LYS A 103 18.18 -19.00 -9.54
C LYS A 103 17.60 -19.33 -8.15
N LYS A 104 18.12 -18.73 -7.06
CA LYS A 104 17.62 -18.91 -5.69
C LYS A 104 16.52 -17.93 -5.28
N ILE A 105 16.22 -16.93 -6.12
CA ILE A 105 15.05 -16.05 -5.93
C ILE A 105 13.77 -16.91 -6.06
N TYR A 106 12.81 -16.76 -5.14
CA TYR A 106 11.52 -17.45 -5.23
C TYR A 106 10.76 -17.08 -6.52
N GLU A 107 9.90 -17.98 -6.97
CA GLU A 107 9.05 -17.74 -8.15
C GLU A 107 7.82 -16.88 -7.86
N ASN A 108 7.31 -16.93 -6.62
CA ASN A 108 6.24 -16.09 -6.13
C ASN A 108 6.74 -14.66 -5.84
N SER A 109 5.81 -13.72 -5.64
CA SER A 109 6.16 -12.40 -5.12
C SER A 109 6.97 -12.49 -3.83
N VAL A 110 8.03 -11.68 -3.75
CA VAL A 110 8.94 -11.60 -2.60
C VAL A 110 9.36 -10.18 -2.30
N LYS A 111 9.62 -9.93 -1.02
CA LYS A 111 10.39 -8.80 -0.53
C LYS A 111 11.82 -9.26 -0.33
N ILE A 112 12.76 -8.68 -1.06
CA ILE A 112 14.18 -9.05 -1.02
C ILE A 112 14.99 -7.87 -0.50
N TYR A 113 15.94 -8.14 0.39
CA TYR A 113 17.07 -7.24 0.61
C TYR A 113 18.38 -8.03 0.57
N VAL A 114 19.46 -7.32 0.25
CA VAL A 114 20.80 -7.87 0.09
C VAL A 114 21.78 -7.13 0.99
N SER A 115 22.62 -7.86 1.72
CA SER A 115 23.74 -7.33 2.50
C SER A 115 25.05 -7.89 1.95
N LEU A 116 25.93 -7.01 1.49
CA LEU A 116 27.28 -7.37 1.09
C LEU A 116 28.19 -7.36 2.32
N GLU A 117 28.96 -8.43 2.52
CA GLU A 117 29.98 -8.54 3.56
C GLU A 117 31.35 -8.36 2.90
N CYS A 118 32.02 -7.26 3.21
CA CYS A 118 33.32 -6.92 2.64
C CYS A 118 34.37 -6.65 3.73
N GLU A 119 35.60 -7.09 3.47
CA GLU A 119 36.77 -6.77 4.26
C GLU A 119 37.40 -5.51 3.69
N MET A 120 37.51 -4.49 4.54
CA MET A 120 38.13 -3.21 4.25
C MET A 120 39.49 -3.15 4.95
N ILE A 121 40.49 -2.58 4.29
CA ILE A 121 41.82 -2.33 4.85
C ILE A 121 42.07 -0.82 4.91
N LYS A 122 42.68 -0.34 6.00
CA LYS A 122 43.01 1.06 6.17
C LYS A 122 44.39 1.38 5.56
N GLU A 123 44.45 2.45 4.77
CA GLU A 123 45.64 2.87 4.05
C GLU A 123 46.83 3.12 4.98
N GLY A 124 47.98 2.54 4.63
CA GLY A 124 49.22 2.65 5.40
C GLY A 124 49.30 1.76 6.64
N THR A 125 48.32 0.88 6.88
CA THR A 125 48.26 -0.03 8.04
C THR A 125 47.81 -1.43 7.64
N GLU A 126 48.09 -2.42 8.50
CA GLU A 126 47.50 -3.77 8.39
C GLU A 126 46.10 -3.86 9.04
N ASP A 127 45.58 -2.76 9.57
CA ASP A 127 44.25 -2.68 10.20
C ASP A 127 43.16 -3.05 9.19
N THR A 128 42.44 -4.13 9.49
CA THR A 128 41.28 -4.59 8.70
C THR A 128 39.97 -4.48 9.48
N GLN A 129 38.89 -4.21 8.77
CA GLN A 129 37.54 -4.11 9.32
C GLN A 129 36.54 -4.79 8.39
N VAL A 130 35.59 -5.55 8.94
CA VAL A 130 34.45 -6.05 8.17
C VAL A 130 33.36 -4.99 8.10
N ALA A 131 32.95 -4.62 6.90
CA ALA A 131 31.84 -3.72 6.63
C ALA A 131 30.64 -4.49 6.05
N HIS A 132 29.45 -4.11 6.49
CA HIS A 132 28.18 -4.66 6.00
C HIS A 132 27.43 -3.57 5.21
N LEU A 133 27.30 -3.76 3.90
CA LEU A 133 26.59 -2.83 3.01
C LEU A 133 25.21 -3.39 2.67
N THR A 134 24.21 -3.02 3.47
CA THR A 134 22.82 -3.47 3.32
C THR A 134 22.03 -2.54 2.40
N THR A 135 21.46 -3.11 1.35
CA THR A 135 20.53 -2.46 0.40
C THR A 135 19.15 -2.23 1.01
N LYS A 136 18.33 -1.38 0.38
CA LYS A 136 16.91 -1.25 0.78
C LYS A 136 16.12 -2.50 0.37
N SER A 137 15.05 -2.82 1.11
CA SER A 137 14.12 -3.87 0.68
C SER A 137 13.38 -3.46 -0.59
N VAL A 138 13.30 -4.39 -1.54
CA VAL A 138 12.62 -4.24 -2.84
C VAL A 138 11.58 -5.34 -2.99
N LEU A 139 10.40 -5.00 -3.53
CA LEU A 139 9.37 -5.96 -3.89
C LEU A 139 9.63 -6.44 -5.32
N LEU A 140 9.53 -7.75 -5.55
CA LEU A 140 9.75 -8.40 -6.83
C LEU A 140 8.65 -9.44 -7.06
N ASN A 141 7.89 -9.29 -8.14
CA ASN A 141 6.75 -10.13 -8.51
C ASN A 141 7.15 -11.16 -9.58
N PRO A 142 6.32 -12.20 -9.85
CA PRO A 142 6.64 -13.23 -10.83
C PRO A 142 6.90 -12.70 -12.26
N GLY A 143 6.25 -11.58 -12.63
CA GLY A 143 6.42 -10.91 -13.92
C GLY A 143 7.58 -9.91 -13.99
N ASP A 144 8.23 -9.58 -12.88
CA ASP A 144 9.30 -8.58 -12.84
C ASP A 144 10.63 -9.17 -13.35
N SER A 145 11.39 -8.38 -14.10
CA SER A 145 12.69 -8.78 -14.65
C SER A 145 13.73 -8.96 -13.53
N ARG A 146 14.00 -10.21 -13.16
CA ARG A 146 15.05 -10.58 -12.19
C ARG A 146 16.45 -10.14 -12.63
N ILE A 147 16.66 -9.97 -13.94
CA ILE A 147 17.91 -9.48 -14.52
C ILE A 147 18.09 -7.99 -14.20
N ASP A 148 17.04 -7.18 -14.38
CA ASP A 148 17.10 -5.74 -14.11
C ASP A 148 17.10 -5.44 -12.62
N PHE A 149 16.42 -6.27 -11.80
CA PHE A 149 16.61 -6.29 -10.35
C PHE A 149 18.09 -6.45 -9.96
N MET A 150 18.81 -7.42 -10.54
CA MET A 150 20.24 -7.61 -10.25
C MET A 150 21.11 -6.43 -10.72
N LYS A 151 20.79 -5.79 -11.85
CA LYS A 151 21.47 -4.55 -12.29
C LYS A 151 21.30 -3.43 -11.28
N ASN A 152 20.08 -3.24 -10.76
CA ASN A 152 19.76 -2.22 -9.76
C ASN A 152 20.41 -2.50 -8.40
N ILE A 153 20.49 -3.76 -7.97
CA ILE A 153 21.26 -4.16 -6.78
C ILE A 153 22.75 -3.92 -6.98
N LYS A 154 23.31 -4.21 -8.17
CA LYS A 154 24.72 -3.93 -8.49
C LYS A 154 25.03 -2.44 -8.36
N SER A 155 24.20 -1.55 -8.93
CA SER A 155 24.45 -0.10 -8.85
C SER A 155 24.27 0.46 -7.42
N ASP A 156 23.26 0.02 -6.65
CA ASP A 156 23.11 0.44 -5.23
C ASP A 156 24.32 -0.01 -4.38
N LEU A 157 24.84 -1.23 -4.61
CA LEU A 157 26.03 -1.72 -3.90
C LEU A 157 27.32 -1.00 -4.31
N VAL A 158 27.52 -0.66 -5.58
CA VAL A 158 28.65 0.16 -6.04
C VAL A 158 28.61 1.54 -5.36
N ASN A 159 27.47 2.24 -5.45
CA ASN A 159 27.30 3.56 -4.85
C ASN A 159 27.56 3.54 -3.33
N ARG A 160 27.07 2.50 -2.61
CA ARG A 160 27.33 2.34 -1.17
C ARG A 160 28.78 2.10 -0.85
N LEU A 161 29.48 1.32 -1.66
CA LEU A 161 30.90 1.02 -1.48
C LEU A 161 31.75 2.27 -1.73
N GLU A 162 31.45 3.03 -2.78
CA GLU A 162 32.09 4.33 -3.06
C GLU A 162 31.84 5.32 -1.92
N HIS A 163 30.59 5.47 -1.47
CA HIS A 163 30.24 6.32 -0.32
C HIS A 163 30.90 5.88 1.00
N TYR A 164 31.22 4.60 1.17
CA TYR A 164 31.95 4.13 2.35
C TYR A 164 33.42 4.59 2.27
N GLN A 165 34.06 4.41 1.12
CA GLN A 165 35.46 4.81 0.90
C GLN A 165 35.63 6.35 0.90
N SER A 166 34.65 7.10 0.42
CA SER A 166 34.70 8.57 0.32
C SER A 166 34.62 9.30 1.67
N ARG A 167 34.41 8.61 2.79
CA ARG A 167 34.22 9.21 4.13
C ARG A 167 35.51 9.73 4.80
N GLY A 168 36.65 9.71 4.11
CA GLY A 168 37.92 10.22 4.62
C GLY A 168 38.55 9.38 5.75
N SER A 169 38.00 8.20 6.03
CA SER A 169 38.47 7.28 7.06
C SER A 169 39.68 6.44 6.64
N GLY A 170 40.12 6.55 5.38
CA GLY A 170 41.26 5.82 4.81
C GLY A 170 40.99 4.35 4.52
N PHE A 171 39.75 3.86 4.62
CA PHE A 171 39.42 2.47 4.35
C PHE A 171 39.15 2.22 2.86
N ARG A 172 39.87 1.27 2.26
CA ARG A 172 39.68 0.76 0.90
C ARG A 172 39.23 -0.70 0.91
N LEU A 173 38.57 -1.14 -0.15
CA LEU A 173 38.14 -2.54 -0.28
C LEU A 173 39.38 -3.45 -0.41
N ASN A 174 39.51 -4.43 0.48
CA ASN A 174 40.51 -5.50 0.36
C ASN A 174 39.93 -6.68 -0.44
N ARG A 175 38.79 -7.21 0.02
CA ARG A 175 38.06 -8.32 -0.63
C ARG A 175 36.59 -8.37 -0.21
N ILE A 176 35.78 -9.03 -1.02
CA ILE A 176 34.41 -9.41 -0.69
C ILE A 176 34.43 -10.80 -0.07
N ILE A 177 33.92 -10.89 1.16
CA ILE A 177 33.77 -12.12 1.96
C ILE A 177 32.54 -12.89 1.47
N GLY A 178 31.45 -12.18 1.19
CA GLY A 178 30.26 -12.79 0.65
C GLY A 178 29.08 -11.83 0.50
N LEU A 179 27.96 -12.38 0.06
CA LEU A 179 26.70 -11.69 -0.12
C LEU A 179 25.60 -12.50 0.55
N ARG A 180 24.89 -11.88 1.49
CA ARG A 180 23.69 -12.42 2.13
C ARG A 180 22.47 -11.84 1.45
N MET A 181 21.63 -12.69 0.88
CA MET A 181 20.32 -12.32 0.33
C MET A 181 19.24 -12.89 1.24
N SER A 182 18.40 -12.01 1.76
CA SER A 182 17.26 -12.32 2.62
C SER A 182 15.97 -12.08 1.84
N GLN A 183 15.13 -13.10 1.75
CA GLN A 183 13.86 -13.06 1.01
C GLN A 183 12.71 -13.42 1.95
N THR A 184 11.70 -12.56 2.03
CA THR A 184 10.42 -12.86 2.66
C THR A 184 9.40 -13.11 1.56
N LYS A 185 8.71 -14.26 1.56
CA LYS A 185 7.55 -14.44 0.67
C LYS A 185 6.46 -13.47 1.05
N ILE A 186 5.93 -12.80 0.04
CA ILE A 186 4.79 -11.90 0.20
C ILE A 186 3.62 -12.42 -0.63
N MET A 187 2.43 -12.27 -0.08
CA MET A 187 1.21 -12.33 -0.88
C MET A 187 0.84 -10.87 -1.19
N PRO A 188 0.92 -10.41 -2.45
CA PRO A 188 0.41 -9.09 -2.79
C PRO A 188 -1.08 -9.06 -2.45
N LEU A 189 -1.58 -7.94 -1.94
CA LEU A 189 -2.98 -7.77 -1.59
C LEU A 189 -3.84 -7.53 -2.85
N SER A 190 -3.74 -8.42 -3.83
CA SER A 190 -4.52 -8.35 -5.07
C SER A 190 -5.81 -9.16 -4.93
N GLY A 191 -6.94 -8.48 -4.95
CA GLY A 191 -8.21 -9.13 -5.22
C GLY A 191 -8.34 -9.39 -6.72
N SER A 192 -8.46 -10.66 -7.12
CA SER A 192 -8.63 -11.06 -8.52
C SER A 192 -10.04 -11.59 -8.79
N LYS A 193 -10.34 -12.78 -8.27
CA LYS A 193 -11.56 -13.58 -8.51
C LYS A 193 -12.39 -13.73 -7.24
N TYR A 194 -13.61 -14.24 -7.39
CA TYR A 194 -14.44 -14.61 -6.25
C TYR A 194 -13.72 -15.64 -5.36
N ILE A 195 -13.75 -15.33 -4.08
CA ILE A 195 -13.27 -16.16 -2.99
C ILE A 195 -14.47 -16.35 -2.05
N GLU A 196 -14.71 -17.56 -1.58
CA GLU A 196 -15.85 -17.80 -0.70
C GLU A 196 -15.62 -17.21 0.70
N LEU A 197 -16.58 -16.40 1.17
CA LEU A 197 -16.56 -15.89 2.53
C LEU A 197 -16.75 -17.07 3.50
N PRO A 198 -15.90 -17.19 4.54
CA PRO A 198 -16.14 -18.11 5.64
C PRO A 198 -17.49 -17.85 6.30
N ASP A 199 -18.07 -18.93 6.80
CA ASP A 199 -19.46 -18.93 7.26
C ASP A 199 -19.74 -17.86 8.31
N TRP A 200 -18.80 -17.55 9.20
CA TRP A 200 -18.99 -16.53 10.24
C TRP A 200 -19.15 -15.10 9.70
N ILE A 201 -18.64 -14.78 8.49
CA ILE A 201 -18.88 -13.48 7.82
C ILE A 201 -20.11 -13.61 6.91
N LYS A 202 -20.18 -14.68 6.12
CA LYS A 202 -21.26 -14.98 5.17
C LYS A 202 -22.64 -14.98 5.87
N ASN A 203 -22.73 -15.61 7.04
CA ASN A 203 -23.96 -15.69 7.84
C ASN A 203 -24.37 -14.35 8.46
N LYS A 204 -23.43 -13.43 8.71
CA LYS A 204 -23.73 -12.06 9.17
C LYS A 204 -24.41 -11.20 8.09
N LYS A 205 -24.32 -11.59 6.81
CA LYS A 205 -24.88 -10.87 5.64
C LYS A 205 -24.50 -9.37 5.55
N ALA A 206 -23.45 -8.96 6.25
CA ALA A 206 -23.00 -7.57 6.34
C ALA A 206 -22.10 -7.13 5.16
N VAL A 207 -21.60 -8.10 4.38
CA VAL A 207 -20.68 -7.88 3.26
C VAL A 207 -21.30 -8.46 1.99
N VAL A 208 -21.33 -7.67 0.92
CA VAL A 208 -21.68 -8.16 -0.43
C VAL A 208 -20.43 -8.76 -1.05
N ASN A 209 -20.43 -10.08 -1.24
CA ASN A 209 -19.34 -10.78 -1.92
C ASN A 209 -19.75 -11.05 -3.39
N VAL A 210 -19.25 -10.25 -4.31
CA VAL A 210 -19.62 -10.33 -5.73
C VAL A 210 -18.93 -11.52 -6.38
N GLN A 211 -19.72 -12.42 -6.98
CA GLN A 211 -19.28 -13.67 -7.58
C GLN A 211 -18.67 -13.46 -8.96
N ASN A 212 -17.42 -12.98 -9.00
CA ASN A 212 -16.69 -12.74 -10.24
C ASN A 212 -15.76 -13.88 -10.69
N LYS A 213 -15.75 -14.13 -12.01
CA LYS A 213 -14.91 -15.15 -12.69
C LYS A 213 -13.71 -14.54 -13.42
N ASP A 214 -13.74 -13.24 -13.68
CA ASP A 214 -12.66 -12.45 -14.24
C ASP A 214 -11.71 -11.95 -13.13
N GLU A 215 -10.68 -11.17 -13.47
CA GLU A 215 -9.71 -10.66 -12.49
C GLU A 215 -10.05 -9.24 -12.00
N LYS A 216 -11.34 -8.89 -12.03
CA LYS A 216 -11.85 -7.54 -11.83
C LYS A 216 -12.59 -7.33 -10.51
N CYS A 217 -12.34 -8.14 -9.47
CA CYS A 217 -13.14 -8.07 -8.24
C CYS A 217 -13.14 -6.66 -7.60
N PHE A 218 -12.01 -5.93 -7.63
CA PHE A 218 -11.96 -4.53 -7.15
C PHE A 218 -13.00 -3.65 -7.84
N MET A 219 -13.07 -3.70 -9.17
CA MET A 219 -14.06 -2.97 -9.97
C MET A 219 -15.49 -3.40 -9.59
N TRP A 220 -15.74 -4.70 -9.42
CA TRP A 220 -17.06 -5.18 -9.01
C TRP A 220 -17.44 -4.75 -7.59
N CYS A 221 -16.50 -4.68 -6.65
CA CYS A 221 -16.71 -4.14 -5.30
C CYS A 221 -17.05 -2.64 -5.33
N ILE A 222 -16.33 -1.82 -6.12
CA ILE A 222 -16.66 -0.40 -6.32
C ILE A 222 -18.10 -0.25 -6.83
N LEU A 223 -18.46 -1.00 -7.89
CA LEU A 223 -19.77 -0.89 -8.51
C LEU A 223 -20.90 -1.38 -7.57
N ALA A 224 -20.68 -2.47 -6.82
CA ALA A 224 -21.65 -2.97 -5.86
C ALA A 224 -21.88 -2.03 -4.66
N HIS A 225 -20.88 -1.23 -4.29
CA HIS A 225 -21.03 -0.16 -3.30
C HIS A 225 -21.80 1.04 -3.87
N LEU A 226 -21.39 1.55 -5.05
CA LEU A 226 -21.96 2.76 -5.65
C LEU A 226 -23.37 2.57 -6.22
N TYR A 227 -23.73 1.34 -6.57
CA TYR A 227 -25.02 1.00 -7.17
C TYR A 227 -25.62 -0.20 -6.41
N PRO A 228 -26.04 -0.01 -5.15
CA PRO A 228 -26.51 -1.10 -4.31
C PRO A 228 -27.78 -1.74 -4.89
N VAL A 229 -27.83 -3.07 -4.85
CA VAL A 229 -28.96 -3.89 -5.31
C VAL A 229 -29.50 -4.68 -4.14
N GLU A 230 -30.82 -4.84 -4.06
CA GLU A 230 -31.48 -5.60 -2.99
C GLU A 230 -31.56 -7.09 -3.31
N GLU A 231 -32.02 -7.43 -4.52
CA GLU A 231 -32.14 -8.83 -4.96
C GLU A 231 -30.88 -9.32 -5.68
N HIS A 232 -30.27 -10.36 -5.11
CA HIS A 232 -29.09 -11.03 -5.64
C HIS A 232 -27.88 -10.10 -5.89
N PRO A 233 -27.43 -9.34 -4.87
CA PRO A 233 -26.28 -8.43 -4.98
C PRO A 233 -24.94 -9.17 -5.23
N GLU A 234 -24.89 -10.49 -5.08
CA GLU A 234 -23.72 -11.28 -5.46
C GLU A 234 -23.47 -11.34 -6.97
N ARG A 235 -24.43 -10.97 -7.83
CA ARG A 235 -24.37 -11.23 -9.28
C ARG A 235 -23.78 -10.06 -10.08
N ILE A 236 -22.63 -10.29 -10.74
CA ILE A 236 -22.00 -9.33 -11.69
C ILE A 236 -23.00 -8.69 -12.66
N SER A 237 -23.95 -9.48 -13.20
CA SER A 237 -24.87 -9.02 -14.26
C SER A 237 -25.66 -7.77 -13.88
N LYS A 238 -25.90 -7.55 -12.58
CA LYS A 238 -26.57 -6.36 -12.04
C LYS A 238 -25.74 -5.07 -12.17
N TYR A 239 -24.41 -5.18 -12.27
CA TYR A 239 -23.48 -4.05 -12.23
C TYR A 239 -22.85 -3.70 -13.58
N LYS A 240 -23.02 -4.56 -14.60
CA LYS A 240 -22.36 -4.41 -15.92
C LYS A 240 -22.67 -3.08 -16.62
N GLU A 241 -23.92 -2.61 -16.52
CA GLU A 241 -24.35 -1.33 -17.11
C GLU A 241 -23.76 -0.09 -16.42
N HIS A 242 -23.09 -0.26 -15.29
CA HIS A 242 -22.43 0.82 -14.56
C HIS A 242 -20.90 0.82 -14.75
N ALA A 243 -20.35 -0.19 -15.43
CA ALA A 243 -18.92 -0.33 -15.69
C ALA A 243 -18.28 0.90 -16.36
N SER A 244 -19.02 1.60 -17.22
CA SER A 244 -18.57 2.81 -17.92
C SER A 244 -18.67 4.09 -17.09
N LYS A 245 -19.31 4.06 -15.91
CA LYS A 245 -19.50 5.23 -15.05
C LYS A 245 -18.29 5.54 -14.17
N ILE A 246 -17.30 4.65 -14.11
CA ILE A 246 -16.09 4.75 -13.29
C ILE A 246 -14.86 4.63 -14.20
N ASN A 247 -13.89 5.53 -14.02
CA ASN A 247 -12.68 5.56 -14.82
C ASN A 247 -11.63 4.58 -14.28
N PHE A 248 -11.56 3.40 -14.94
CA PHE A 248 -10.52 2.39 -14.78
C PHE A 248 -9.46 2.44 -15.90
N GLU A 249 -9.43 3.48 -16.73
CA GLU A 249 -8.50 3.59 -17.86
C GLU A 249 -7.04 3.70 -17.36
N GLY A 250 -6.13 2.95 -17.98
CA GLY A 250 -4.72 2.94 -17.58
C GLY A 250 -4.42 2.28 -16.23
N PHE A 251 -5.38 1.54 -15.65
CA PHE A 251 -5.13 0.61 -14.56
C PHE A 251 -5.10 -0.84 -15.07
N GLU A 252 -4.18 -1.63 -14.54
CA GLU A 252 -4.08 -3.05 -14.85
C GLU A 252 -4.92 -3.88 -13.86
N PHE A 253 -5.40 -5.03 -14.33
CA PHE A 253 -6.09 -6.03 -13.51
C PHE A 253 -5.26 -7.32 -13.46
N PRO A 254 -5.16 -8.02 -12.32
CA PRO A 254 -5.83 -7.75 -11.04
C PRO A 254 -5.33 -6.47 -10.36
N PHE A 255 -6.26 -5.71 -9.77
CA PHE A 255 -5.99 -4.37 -9.27
C PHE A 255 -5.00 -4.38 -8.09
N GLN A 256 -4.10 -3.40 -8.05
CA GLN A 256 -2.99 -3.34 -7.10
C GLN A 256 -3.22 -2.25 -6.05
N VAL A 257 -2.94 -2.53 -4.76
CA VAL A 257 -3.16 -1.57 -3.66
C VAL A 257 -2.38 -0.26 -3.86
N LYS A 258 -1.14 -0.34 -4.33
CA LYS A 258 -0.28 0.81 -4.71
C LYS A 258 -0.91 1.81 -5.70
N ASP A 259 -1.97 1.42 -6.41
CA ASP A 259 -2.66 2.23 -7.41
C ASP A 259 -4.01 2.81 -6.91
N VAL A 260 -4.41 2.50 -5.67
CA VAL A 260 -5.62 3.02 -5.01
C VAL A 260 -5.59 4.54 -4.92
N ASP A 261 -4.50 5.14 -4.41
CA ASP A 261 -4.30 6.60 -4.35
C ASP A 261 -4.58 7.31 -5.69
N LYS A 262 -4.15 6.68 -6.79
CA LYS A 262 -4.33 7.22 -8.15
C LYS A 262 -5.79 7.09 -8.59
N PHE A 263 -6.41 5.96 -8.27
CA PHE A 263 -7.81 5.67 -8.58
C PHE A 263 -8.78 6.58 -7.80
N GLU A 264 -8.55 6.77 -6.50
CA GLU A 264 -9.26 7.72 -5.64
C GLU A 264 -9.23 9.12 -6.22
N LYS A 265 -8.02 9.65 -6.49
CA LYS A 265 -7.82 10.99 -7.07
C LYS A 265 -8.46 11.14 -8.45
N ARG A 266 -8.48 10.09 -9.27
CA ARG A 266 -9.07 10.11 -10.62
C ARG A 266 -10.61 10.07 -10.59
N ASN A 267 -11.20 9.33 -9.65
CA ASN A 267 -12.65 9.13 -9.58
C ASN A 267 -13.33 10.00 -8.51
N ASN A 268 -12.56 10.80 -7.76
CA ASN A 268 -13.03 11.56 -6.59
C ASN A 268 -13.77 10.67 -5.58
N LEU A 269 -13.21 9.48 -5.34
CA LEU A 269 -13.68 8.51 -4.36
C LEU A 269 -12.67 8.42 -3.21
N ALA A 270 -13.12 7.88 -2.08
CA ALA A 270 -12.23 7.31 -1.07
C ALA A 270 -12.51 5.81 -0.98
N VAL A 271 -11.48 5.01 -0.71
CA VAL A 271 -11.47 3.55 -0.79
C VAL A 271 -10.71 3.00 0.42
N ASN A 272 -11.45 2.67 1.47
CA ASN A 272 -10.89 1.98 2.62
C ASN A 272 -10.74 0.49 2.31
N ILE A 273 -9.54 -0.07 2.48
CA ILE A 273 -9.23 -1.50 2.31
C ILE A 273 -8.95 -2.09 3.69
N VAL A 274 -9.65 -3.18 4.04
CA VAL A 274 -9.47 -3.90 5.32
C VAL A 274 -9.00 -5.31 5.03
N THR A 275 -7.98 -5.77 5.76
CA THR A 275 -7.42 -7.14 5.63
C THR A 275 -7.58 -7.93 6.92
N HIS A 276 -7.60 -9.27 6.82
CA HIS A 276 -7.67 -10.18 7.97
C HIS A 276 -6.55 -11.23 7.90
N ASP A 277 -6.02 -11.69 9.05
CA ASP A 277 -5.10 -12.85 9.12
C ASP A 277 -5.68 -14.05 9.91
N LEU A 278 -5.21 -15.24 9.53
CA LEU A 278 -6.09 -16.39 9.28
C LEU A 278 -5.62 -17.68 9.94
N LYS A 279 -4.36 -17.70 10.36
CA LYS A 279 -3.57 -18.92 10.57
C LYS A 279 -3.92 -19.70 11.85
N THR A 280 -5.03 -19.36 12.50
CA THR A 280 -5.45 -19.83 13.83
C THR A 280 -6.88 -20.39 13.81
N HIS A 281 -7.16 -21.38 12.94
CA HIS A 281 -8.53 -21.87 12.66
C HIS A 281 -9.51 -20.76 12.18
N LEU A 282 -8.98 -19.64 11.66
CA LEU A 282 -9.69 -18.36 11.48
C LEU A 282 -9.63 -17.85 10.02
N SER A 283 -9.80 -18.72 9.03
CA SER A 283 -9.45 -18.48 7.61
C SER A 283 -10.62 -18.36 6.61
N VAL A 284 -10.78 -17.32 5.76
CA VAL A 284 -10.16 -15.98 5.81
C VAL A 284 -9.57 -15.40 4.51
N GLU A 285 -9.53 -16.11 3.38
CA GLU A 285 -8.83 -15.62 2.18
C GLU A 285 -9.22 -14.17 1.77
N ASN A 286 -8.29 -13.42 1.16
CA ASN A 286 -8.30 -11.95 1.13
C ASN A 286 -9.63 -11.32 0.64
N PHE A 287 -10.31 -10.56 1.51
CA PHE A 287 -11.46 -9.74 1.12
C PHE A 287 -11.10 -8.27 0.96
N LEU A 288 -11.38 -7.74 -0.23
CA LEU A 288 -11.44 -6.31 -0.49
C LEU A 288 -12.84 -5.80 -0.15
N SER A 289 -13.07 -5.43 1.11
CA SER A 289 -14.14 -4.46 1.37
C SER A 289 -13.70 -3.13 0.77
N VAL A 290 -14.58 -2.45 0.04
CA VAL A 290 -14.39 -1.05 -0.34
C VAL A 290 -15.57 -0.24 0.17
N GLY A 291 -15.30 0.64 1.14
CA GLY A 291 -16.25 1.64 1.60
C GLY A 291 -16.02 2.96 0.86
N VAL A 292 -17.00 3.44 0.09
CA VAL A 292 -16.96 4.77 -0.52
C VAL A 292 -17.67 5.79 0.38
N LYS A 293 -17.06 6.98 0.50
CA LYS A 293 -17.37 8.00 1.52
C LYS A 293 -18.80 8.55 1.59
N SER A 294 -19.69 8.33 0.61
CA SER A 294 -21.05 8.90 0.66
C SER A 294 -22.03 8.07 1.51
N ASP A 295 -22.08 6.75 1.30
CA ASP A 295 -23.22 5.93 1.74
C ASP A 295 -22.87 4.89 2.82
N CYS A 296 -21.58 4.67 3.09
CA CYS A 296 -21.12 3.73 4.11
C CYS A 296 -21.74 4.02 5.49
N PHE A 297 -22.05 5.30 5.77
CA PHE A 297 -22.55 5.74 7.07
C PHE A 297 -24.02 5.39 7.32
N GLU A 298 -24.90 5.39 6.32
CA GLU A 298 -26.33 5.05 6.53
C GLU A 298 -26.55 3.55 6.66
N ARG A 299 -25.84 2.73 5.87
CA ARG A 299 -25.93 1.26 5.99
C ARG A 299 -25.32 0.76 7.30
N LEU A 300 -24.16 1.28 7.72
CA LEU A 300 -23.56 0.89 9.01
C LEU A 300 -24.36 1.42 10.21
N LYS A 301 -24.99 2.61 10.13
CA LYS A 301 -25.92 3.07 11.16
C LYS A 301 -27.14 2.16 11.32
N LYS A 302 -27.74 1.69 10.21
CA LYS A 302 -28.86 0.74 10.27
C LYS A 302 -28.46 -0.59 10.90
N VAL A 303 -27.22 -1.04 10.70
CA VAL A 303 -26.67 -2.24 11.37
C VAL A 303 -26.40 -1.98 12.86
N GLY A 304 -25.84 -0.82 13.21
CA GLY A 304 -25.54 -0.41 14.59
C GLY A 304 -26.79 -0.18 15.45
N GLN A 305 -27.81 0.51 14.93
CA GLN A 305 -29.09 0.69 15.62
C GLN A 305 -29.82 -0.64 15.84
N LYS A 306 -29.68 -1.58 14.90
CA LYS A 306 -30.22 -2.94 15.08
C LYS A 306 -29.49 -3.71 16.18
N TRP A 307 -28.17 -3.53 16.29
CA TRP A 307 -27.34 -4.04 17.38
C TRP A 307 -27.80 -3.56 18.76
N GLU A 308 -28.06 -2.26 18.93
CA GLU A 308 -28.56 -1.69 20.18
C GLU A 308 -30.00 -2.16 20.51
N SER A 309 -30.85 -2.42 19.51
CA SER A 309 -32.23 -2.87 19.74
C SER A 309 -32.42 -4.36 20.01
N GLU A 310 -31.45 -5.20 19.65
CA GLU A 310 -31.54 -6.67 19.82
C GLU A 310 -30.77 -7.18 21.05
N TRP A 311 -29.94 -6.33 21.70
CA TRP A 311 -29.12 -6.68 22.87
C TRP A 311 -29.02 -5.55 23.92
N GLY A 312 -30.00 -4.64 23.97
CA GLY A 312 -30.20 -3.64 25.02
C GLY A 312 -31.40 -3.98 25.91
#